data_AF-A0A7W0ZD98-F1
#
_entry.id   AF-A0A7W0ZD98-F1
#
_cell.length_a   1.000
_cell.length_b   1.000
_cell.length_c   1.000
_cell.angle_alpha   90.00
_cell.angle_beta   90.00
_cell.angle_gamma   90.00
#
_symmetry.space_group_name_H-M   'P 1'
#
loop_
_entity.id
_entity.type
_entity.pdbx_description
1 polymer ?
#
loop_
_entity_poly.entity_id
_entity_poly.type
_entity_poly.pdbx_seq_one_letter_code
_entity_poly.pdbx_strand_id
1 'polypeptide(L)' 'MAVDERNLDRARKSGFGLGLLKGMAVTLKHLFKHNTVIQYPDEKQELSPRTRGVIALKEENCTV' A
#
# COMPACT_ATOMS: atom_id res chain seq x y z
N MET A 1 -10.58 -3.39 18.85
CA MET A 1 -10.91 -2.48 17.74
C MET A 1 -12.19 -1.74 18.14
N ALA A 2 -12.06 -0.55 18.71
CA ALA A 2 -13.23 0.27 19.04
C ALA A 2 -13.71 0.92 17.74
N VAL A 3 -14.89 0.53 17.26
CA VAL A 3 -15.53 1.21 16.14
C VAL A 3 -15.92 2.60 16.65
N ASP A 4 -15.36 3.65 16.04
CA ASP A 4 -15.63 5.04 16.43
C ASP A 4 -17.06 5.42 16.01
N GLU A 5 -18.00 5.27 16.95
CA GLU A 5 -19.45 5.49 16.74
C GLU A 5 -19.75 6.89 16.18
N ARG A 6 -18.94 7.89 16.53
CA ARG A 6 -19.03 9.27 16.01
C ARG A 6 -18.82 9.36 14.49
N ASN A 7 -18.00 8.48 13.92
CA ASN A 7 -17.75 8.43 12.49
C ASN A 7 -18.92 7.80 11.71
N LEU A 8 -19.60 6.82 12.32
CA LEU A 8 -20.83 6.24 11.75
C LEU A 8 -21.99 7.24 11.76
N ASP A 9 -22.17 8.01 12.83
CA ASP A 9 -23.24 9.02 12.92
C ASP A 9 -23.07 10.14 11.90
N ARG A 10 -21.82 10.54 11.62
CA ARG A 10 -21.49 11.49 10.56
C ARG A 10 -21.72 10.92 9.16
N ALA A 11 -21.57 9.60 8.98
CA ALA A 11 -21.89 8.92 7.73
C ALA A 11 -23.40 8.79 7.52
N ARG A 12 -24.19 8.63 8.59
CA ARG A 12 -25.66 8.51 8.58
C ARG A 12 -26.39 9.81 8.27
N LYS A 13 -25.81 10.98 8.59
CA LYS A 13 -26.33 12.30 8.18
C LYS A 13 -26.01 12.59 6.71
N SER A 14 -26.52 11.79 5.77
CA SER A 14 -26.35 12.03 4.34
C SER A 14 -27.53 12.80 3.77
N GLY A 15 -27.35 14.09 3.51
CA GLY A 15 -28.15 14.75 2.47
C GLY A 15 -27.77 14.20 1.09
N PHE A 16 -28.68 14.33 0.11
CA PHE A 16 -28.46 13.89 -1.27
C PHE A 16 -27.11 14.43 -1.80
N GLY A 17 -26.19 13.53 -2.17
CA GLY A 17 -24.89 13.89 -2.80
C GLY A 17 -23.71 14.16 -1.85
N LEU A 18 -23.90 14.30 -0.54
CA LEU A 18 -22.80 14.53 0.42
C LEU A 18 -21.77 13.38 0.44
N GLY A 19 -22.22 12.15 0.23
CA GLY A 19 -21.33 10.97 0.14
C GLY A 19 -20.41 11.01 -1.09
N LEU A 20 -20.93 11.46 -2.24
CA LEU A 20 -20.14 11.57 -3.48
C LEU A 20 -19.06 12.64 -3.36
N LEU A 21 -19.43 13.82 -2.84
CA LEU A 21 -18.47 14.90 -2.59
C LEU A 21 -17.38 14.46 -1.62
N LYS A 22 -17.74 13.71 -0.57
CA LYS A 22 -16.76 13.15 0.36
C LYS A 22 -15.81 12.16 -0.32
N GLY A 23 -16.31 11.29 -1.19
CA GLY A 23 -15.49 10.37 -1.98
C GLY A 23 -14.53 11.11 -2.92
N MET A 24 -15.04 12.09 -3.67
CA MET A 24 -14.22 12.93 -4.54
C MET A 24 -13.14 13.70 -3.78
N ALA A 25 -13.45 14.22 -2.59
CA ALA A 25 -12.47 14.89 -1.75
C ALA A 25 -11.32 13.95 -1.33
N VAL A 26 -11.61 12.67 -1.08
CA VAL A 26 -10.58 11.66 -0.78
C VAL A 26 -9.70 11.41 -2.01
N THR A 27 -10.29 11.28 -3.20
CA THR A 27 -9.52 11.11 -4.45
C THR A 27 -8.63 12.32 -4.70
N LEU A 28 -9.17 13.54 -4.59
CA LEU A 28 -8.42 14.78 -4.75
C LEU A 28 -7.24 14.86 -3.75
N LYS A 29 -7.46 14.45 -2.50
CA LYS A 29 -6.40 14.39 -1.48
C LYS A 29 -5.26 13.44 -1.87
N HIS A 30 -5.57 12.29 -2.47
CA HIS A 30 -4.55 11.34 -2.92
C HIS A 30 -3.85 11.79 -4.21
N LEU A 31 -4.56 12.52 -5.07
CA LEU A 31 -3.98 13.09 -6.29
C LEU A 31 -2.79 14.02 -5.99
N PHE A 32 -2.86 14.79 -4.91
CA PHE A 32 -1.78 15.68 -4.47
C PHE A 32 -0.76 15.01 -3.54
N LYS A 33 -0.89 13.72 -3.24
CA LYS A 33 0.08 13.00 -2.42
C LYS A 33 1.29 12.59 -3.26
N HIS A 34 2.48 12.62 -2.66
CA HIS A 34 3.69 12.12 -3.30
C HIS A 34 3.56 10.64 -3.71
N ASN A 35 4.02 10.33 -4.92
CA ASN A 35 3.97 8.98 -5.48
C ASN A 35 5.06 8.09 -4.86
N THR A 36 4.74 6.84 -4.53
CA THR A 36 5.67 5.89 -3.90
C THR A 36 6.15 4.80 -4.85
N VAL A 37 6.03 5.03 -6.16
CA VAL A 37 6.45 4.06 -7.20
C VAL A 37 7.98 4.09 -7.34
N ILE A 38 8.57 2.91 -7.42
CA ILE A 38 10.00 2.72 -7.71
C ILE A 38 10.17 2.64 -9.23
N GLN A 39 11.02 3.48 -9.82
CA GLN A 39 11.22 3.54 -11.27
C GLN A 39 12.18 2.45 -11.75
N TYR A 40 11.65 1.26 -12.07
CA TYR A 40 12.45 0.23 -12.73
C TYR A 40 12.71 0.60 -14.21
N PRO A 41 13.91 0.38 -14.77
CA PRO A 41 15.07 -0.32 -14.20
C PRO A 41 16.08 0.57 -13.46
N ASP A 42 15.86 1.88 -13.44
CA ASP A 42 16.80 2.88 -12.91
C ASP A 42 16.96 2.77 -11.38
N GLU A 43 15.87 2.52 -10.67
CA GLU A 43 15.81 2.29 -9.23
C GLU A 43 15.39 0.85 -8.92
N LYS A 44 16.11 0.20 -8.00
CA LYS A 44 15.81 -1.15 -7.52
C LYS A 44 15.25 -1.11 -6.11
N GLN A 45 14.28 -1.97 -5.83
CA GLN A 45 13.74 -2.14 -4.49
C GLN A 45 14.79 -2.71 -3.54
N GLU A 46 14.79 -2.23 -2.29
CA GLU A 46 15.57 -2.81 -1.21
C GLU A 46 14.99 -4.19 -0.83
N LEU A 47 15.81 -5.23 -1.00
CA LEU A 47 15.43 -6.60 -0.66
C LEU A 47 15.94 -6.94 0.74
N SER A 48 15.10 -7.61 1.53
CA SER A 48 15.51 -8.15 2.83
C SER A 48 16.67 -9.15 2.69
N PRO A 49 17.60 -9.25 3.67
CA PRO A 49 18.73 -10.20 3.62
C PRO A 49 18.32 -11.67 3.48
N ARG A 50 17.08 -12.03 3.85
CA ARG A 50 16.54 -13.39 3.71
C ARG A 50 15.73 -13.59 2.43
N THR A 51 15.76 -12.65 1.50
CA THR A 51 15.11 -12.79 0.20
C THR A 51 15.79 -13.92 -0.56
N ARG A 52 15.00 -14.92 -0.98
CA ARG A 52 15.51 -16.04 -1.76
C ARG A 52 15.66 -15.58 -3.21
N GLY A 53 16.90 -15.30 -3.60
CA GLY A 53 17.27 -15.01 -4.99
C GLY A 53 17.57 -16.28 -5.77
N VAL A 54 18.55 -16.19 -6.67
CA VAL A 54 19.04 -17.33 -7.44
C VAL A 54 19.76 -18.32 -6.53
N ILE A 55 19.45 -19.60 -6.69
CA ILE A 55 20.10 -20.69 -5.95
C ILE A 55 21.46 -20.95 -6.62
N ALA A 56 22.54 -20.78 -5.85
CA ALA A 56 23.87 -21.20 -6.26
C ALA A 56 24.17 -22.58 -5.65
N LEU A 57 24.25 -23.60 -6.49
CA LEU A 57 24.68 -24.93 -6.06
C LEU A 57 26.19 -24.92 -5.87
N LYS A 58 26.62 -25.41 -4.71
CA LYS A 58 28.02 -25.57 -4.33
C LYS A 58 28.27 -27.05 -4.10
N GLU A 59 29.09 -27.66 -4.93
CA GLU A 59 29.37 -29.10 -4.90
C GLU A 59 29.99 -29.51 -3.56
N GLU A 60 30.81 -28.64 -2.97
CA GLU A 60 31.42 -28.84 -1.64
C GLU A 60 30.40 -28.95 -0.49
N ASN A 61 29.17 -28.45 -0.68
CA ASN A 61 28.11 -28.53 0.33
C ASN A 61 27.19 -29.74 0.13
N CYS A 62 27.37 -30.50 -0.95
CA CYS A 62 26.57 -31.67 -1.23
C CYS A 62 27.14 -32.88 -0.47
N THR A 63 26.30 -33.58 0.28
CA THR A 63 26.66 -34.89 0.83
C THR A 63 26.50 -35.94 -0.26
N VAL A 64 27.51 -36.79 -0.42
CA VAL A 64 27.45 -38.01 -1.25
C VAL A 64 26.39 -38.99 -0.75
#